data_AF-A0A661CQE9-F1
#
_entry.id   AF-A0A661CQE9-F1
#
_cell.length_a   1.000
_cell.length_b   1.000
_cell.length_c   1.000
_cell.angle_alpha   90.00
_cell.angle_beta   90.00
_cell.angle_gamma   90.00
#
_symmetry.space_group_name_H-M   'P 1'
#
loop_
_entity.id
_entity.type
_entity.pdbx_description
1 polymer ?
#
loop_
_entity_poly.entity_id
_entity_poly.type
_entity_poly.pdbx_seq_one_letter_code
_entity_poly.pdbx_strand_id
1 'polypeptide(L)'
;MDEPQLIDFFEPVLRTDFRALENYVYQPMPAAFDLPMTVLFATEDNEIDETSVSAWQQETLQRIELHKFNGGHFFIFDYLPQIGQLFTQTLASS
;
A
#
# COMPACT_ATOMS: atom_id res chain seq x y z
N MET A 1 24.10 -2.81 -7.85
CA MET A 1 24.00 -2.08 -6.58
C MET A 1 25.06 -2.71 -5.70
N ASP A 2 26.31 -2.28 -5.82
CA ASP A 2 27.45 -3.05 -5.30
C ASP A 2 28.49 -2.13 -4.65
N GLU A 3 28.02 -1.09 -3.95
CA GLU A 3 28.86 -0.25 -3.09
C GLU A 3 28.52 -0.56 -1.62
N PRO A 4 29.33 -1.37 -0.92
CA PRO A 4 29.06 -1.78 0.46
C PRO A 4 28.86 -0.61 1.42
N GLN A 5 29.55 0.51 1.18
CA GLN A 5 29.43 1.73 1.98
C GLN A 5 28.05 2.37 1.90
N LEU A 6 27.35 2.22 0.77
CA LEU A 6 26.00 2.74 0.58
C LEU A 6 24.99 1.84 1.30
N ILE A 7 25.21 0.52 1.28
CA ILE A 7 24.39 -0.45 2.00
C ILE A 7 24.52 -0.23 3.51
N ASP A 8 25.73 -0.07 4.03
CA ASP A 8 25.99 0.18 5.46
C ASP A 8 25.32 1.49 5.95
N PHE A 9 25.12 2.45 5.07
CA PHE A 9 24.44 3.70 5.39
C PHE A 9 22.91 3.56 5.41
N PHE A 10 22.32 2.83 4.46
CA PHE A 10 20.86 2.67 4.38
C PHE A 10 20.30 1.54 5.25
N GLU A 11 21.12 0.53 5.55
CA GLU A 11 20.72 -0.64 6.35
C GLU A 11 20.10 -0.27 7.70
N PRO A 12 20.64 0.68 8.49
CA PRO A 12 20.06 1.01 9.79
C PRO A 12 18.68 1.66 9.65
N VAL A 13 18.47 2.44 8.60
CA VAL A 13 17.21 3.12 8.30
C VAL A 13 16.16 2.09 7.91
N LEU A 14 16.46 1.25 6.90
CA LEU A 14 15.56 0.19 6.46
C LEU A 14 15.22 -0.77 7.60
N ARG A 15 16.21 -1.18 8.39
CA ARG A 15 16.01 -2.07 9.56
C ARG A 15 15.07 -1.46 10.59
N THR A 16 15.13 -0.13 10.78
CA THR A 16 14.26 0.56 11.71
C THR A 16 12.82 0.55 11.22
N ASP A 17 12.61 0.82 9.94
CA ASP A 17 11.28 0.81 9.31
C ASP A 17 10.66 -0.59 9.34
N PHE A 18 11.42 -1.63 8.95
CA PHE A 18 10.95 -3.02 9.04
C PHE A 18 10.62 -3.43 10.47
N ARG A 19 11.44 -3.04 11.46
CA ARG A 19 11.15 -3.33 12.86
C ARG A 19 9.84 -2.68 13.33
N ALA A 20 9.52 -1.48 12.86
CA ALA A 20 8.26 -0.83 13.19
C ALA A 20 7.06 -1.61 12.64
N LEU A 21 7.17 -2.11 11.40
CA LEU A 21 6.16 -2.96 10.77
C LEU A 21 6.02 -4.31 11.47
N GLU A 22 7.13 -4.99 11.79
CA GLU A 22 7.14 -6.30 12.46
C GLU A 22 6.51 -6.26 13.86
N ASN A 23 6.64 -5.14 14.58
CA ASN A 23 6.10 -4.98 15.92
C ASN A 23 4.72 -4.32 15.94
N TYR A 24 4.15 -3.99 14.77
CA TYR A 24 2.82 -3.41 14.69
C TYR A 24 1.76 -4.45 15.07
N VAL A 25 0.97 -4.14 16.10
CA VAL A 25 -0.19 -4.93 16.49
C VAL A 25 -1.43 -4.13 16.14
N TYR A 26 -2.19 -4.61 15.15
CA TYR A 26 -3.43 -3.98 14.74
C TYR A 26 -4.41 -3.86 15.91
N GLN A 27 -5.01 -2.68 16.04
CA GLN A 27 -6.07 -2.38 16.98
C GLN A 27 -7.22 -1.78 16.18
N PRO A 28 -8.40 -2.45 16.11
CA PRO A 28 -9.55 -1.92 15.39
C PRO A 28 -9.93 -0.54 15.93
N MET A 29 -10.22 0.39 15.03
CA MET A 29 -10.71 1.69 15.47
C MET A 29 -12.12 1.58 16.08
N PRO A 30 -12.46 2.42 17.06
CA PRO A 30 -13.81 2.44 17.64
C PRO A 30 -14.92 2.78 16.63
N ALA A 31 -14.58 3.53 15.58
CA ALA A 31 -15.48 3.88 14.50
C ALA A 31 -14.74 3.83 13.16
N ALA A 32 -15.38 3.27 12.14
CA ALA A 32 -14.89 3.32 10.76
C ALA A 32 -14.94 4.76 10.23
N PHE A 33 -14.06 5.08 9.29
CA PHE A 33 -14.08 6.39 8.64
C PHE A 33 -15.32 6.58 7.76
N ASP A 34 -15.76 7.82 7.57
CA ASP A 34 -16.75 8.19 6.57
C ASP A 34 -16.07 8.91 5.39
N LEU A 35 -15.18 8.19 4.71
CA LEU A 35 -14.45 8.69 3.54
C LEU A 35 -14.23 7.57 2.52
N PRO A 36 -14.18 7.89 1.21
CA PRO A 36 -13.90 6.89 0.19
C PRO A 36 -12.45 6.42 0.31
N MET A 37 -12.21 5.13 0.06
CA MET A 37 -10.87 4.56 0.03
C MET A 37 -10.64 3.81 -1.28
N THR A 38 -9.53 4.14 -1.94
CA THR A 38 -9.04 3.44 -3.13
C THR A 38 -7.83 2.61 -2.74
N VAL A 39 -7.89 1.29 -2.93
CA VAL A 39 -6.82 0.35 -2.60
C VAL A 39 -6.22 -0.20 -3.88
N LEU A 40 -4.90 -0.04 -4.03
CA LEU A 40 -4.14 -0.51 -5.18
C LEU A 40 -3.32 -1.74 -4.76
N PHE A 41 -3.34 -2.81 -5.56
CA PHE A 41 -2.59 -4.03 -5.27
C PHE A 41 -2.13 -4.73 -6.55
N ALA A 42 -1.09 -5.57 -6.40
CA ALA A 42 -0.48 -6.32 -7.48
C ALA A 42 -0.87 -7.79 -7.45
N THR A 43 -0.97 -8.44 -8.61
CA THR A 43 -1.34 -9.87 -8.71
C THR A 43 -0.22 -10.84 -8.36
N GLU A 44 1.03 -10.41 -8.46
CA GLU A 44 2.22 -11.24 -8.23
C GLU A 44 2.97 -10.80 -6.96
N ASP A 45 2.34 -9.97 -6.12
CA ASP A 45 2.85 -9.67 -4.79
C ASP A 45 2.58 -10.85 -3.85
N ASN A 46 3.65 -11.52 -3.42
CA ASN A 46 3.56 -12.69 -2.54
C ASN A 46 3.38 -12.31 -1.07
N GLU A 47 3.47 -11.02 -0.72
CA GLU A 47 3.30 -10.53 0.65
C GLU A 47 1.84 -10.22 0.99
N ILE A 48 0.97 -10.12 -0.02
CA ILE A 48 -0.42 -9.67 0.12
C ILE A 48 -1.37 -10.64 -0.60
N ASP A 49 -2.45 -11.04 0.08
CA ASP A 49 -3.53 -11.81 -0.55
C ASP A 49 -4.80 -10.95 -0.78
N GLU A 50 -5.70 -11.43 -1.65
CA GLU A 50 -6.94 -10.71 -1.97
C GLU A 50 -7.88 -10.53 -0.76
N THR A 51 -7.75 -11.38 0.27
CA THR A 51 -8.53 -11.27 1.51
C THR A 51 -8.04 -10.08 2.32
N SER A 52 -6.73 -9.91 2.46
CA SER A 52 -6.10 -8.75 3.10
C SER A 52 -6.46 -7.45 2.40
N VAL A 53 -6.48 -7.45 1.07
CA VAL A 53 -6.92 -6.28 0.28
C VAL A 53 -8.38 -5.94 0.56
N SER A 54 -9.25 -6.95 0.59
CA SER A 54 -10.69 -6.74 0.82
C SER A 54 -11.01 -6.34 2.26
N ALA A 55 -10.13 -6.64 3.23
CA ALA A 55 -10.31 -6.30 4.64
C ALA A 55 -10.35 -4.78 4.88
N TRP A 56 -9.78 -3.97 3.98
CA TRP A 56 -9.88 -2.51 4.03
C TRP A 56 -11.31 -1.97 4.06
N GLN A 57 -12.31 -2.76 3.63
CA GLN A 57 -13.72 -2.38 3.74
C GLN A 57 -14.18 -2.23 5.20
N GLN A 58 -13.46 -2.84 6.15
CA GLN A 58 -13.77 -2.70 7.58
C GLN A 58 -13.35 -1.34 8.14
N GLU A 59 -12.46 -0.61 7.45
CA GLU A 59 -11.91 0.67 7.90
C GLU A 59 -12.76 1.88 7.50
N THR A 60 -13.72 1.71 6.58
CA THR A 60 -14.61 2.78 6.11
C THR A 60 -16.07 2.34 5.98
N LEU A 61 -16.99 3.27 6.24
CA LEU A 61 -18.42 3.12 5.99
C LEU A 61 -18.76 3.22 4.50
N GLN A 62 -17.89 3.83 3.71
CA GLN A 62 -18.07 3.96 2.27
C GLN A 62 -17.55 2.73 1.54
N ARG A 63 -18.05 2.47 0.33
CA ARG A 63 -17.58 1.36 -0.47
C ARG A 63 -16.13 1.62 -0.90
N ILE A 64 -15.26 0.64 -0.72
CA ILE A 64 -13.89 0.71 -1.22
C ILE A 64 -13.82 0.47 -2.73
N GLU A 65 -12.88 1.13 -3.40
CA GLU A 65 -12.53 0.89 -4.79
C GLU A 65 -11.22 0.11 -4.87
N LEU A 66 -11.24 -1.05 -5.51
CA LEU A 66 -10.08 -1.92 -5.65
C LEU A 66 -9.49 -1.82 -7.06
N HIS A 67 -8.22 -1.47 -7.17
CA HIS A 67 -7.48 -1.41 -8.43
C HIS A 67 -6.36 -2.43 -8.45
N LYS A 68 -6.52 -3.41 -9.35
CA LYS A 68 -5.58 -4.51 -9.55
C LYS A 68 -4.59 -4.18 -10.65
N PHE A 69 -3.31 -4.41 -10.40
CA PHE A 69 -2.21 -4.24 -11.34
C PHE A 69 -1.46 -5.55 -11.54
N ASN A 70 -0.84 -5.74 -12.71
CA ASN A 70 0.04 -6.89 -12.94
C ASN A 70 1.45 -6.56 -12.46
N GLY A 71 2.15 -7.52 -11.85
CA GLY A 71 3.50 -7.34 -11.32
C GLY A 71 3.58 -7.64 -9.82
N GLY A 72 4.78 -7.48 -9.25
CA GLY A 72 5.06 -7.77 -7.84
C GLY A 72 4.91 -6.57 -6.91
N HIS A 73 5.45 -6.68 -5.70
CA HIS A 73 5.36 -5.66 -4.64
C HIS A 73 5.68 -4.23 -5.10
N PHE A 74 6.66 -4.08 -5.99
CA PHE A 74 7.13 -2.79 -6.50
C PHE A 74 6.42 -2.31 -7.78
N PHE A 75 5.25 -2.87 -8.13
CA PHE A 75 4.48 -2.52 -9.34
C PHE A 75 4.26 -1.01 -9.51
N ILE A 76 4.19 -0.26 -8.41
CA ILE A 76 3.94 1.19 -8.45
C ILE A 76 4.91 1.94 -9.37
N PHE A 77 6.15 1.47 -9.52
CA PHE A 77 7.14 2.11 -10.38
C PHE A 77 6.88 1.87 -11.88
N ASP A 78 6.25 0.75 -12.22
CA ASP A 78 5.92 0.40 -13.60
C ASP A 78 4.64 1.10 -14.10
N TYR A 79 3.76 1.50 -13.16
CA TYR A 79 2.46 2.12 -13.47
C TYR A 79 2.32 3.57 -12.98
N LEU A 80 3.43 4.27 -12.72
CA LEU A 80 3.43 5.66 -12.24
C LEU A 80 2.46 6.58 -13.01
N PRO A 81 2.45 6.60 -14.36
CA PRO A 81 1.51 7.45 -15.11
C PRO A 81 0.03 7.09 -14.86
N GLN A 82 -0.29 5.80 -14.83
CA GLN A 82 -1.64 5.29 -14.64
C GLN A 82 -2.14 5.58 -13.22
N ILE A 83 -1.28 5.40 -12.21
CA ILE A 83 -1.57 5.73 -10.82
C ILE A 83 -1.79 7.24 -10.66
N GLY A 84 -0.96 8.07 -11.30
CA GLY A 84 -1.14 9.53 -11.29
C GLY A 84 -2.46 9.97 -11.93
N GLN A 85 -2.87 9.32 -13.02
CA GLN A 85 -4.18 9.55 -13.63
C GLN A 85 -5.32 9.15 -12.70
N LEU A 86 -5.20 7.99 -12.03
CA LEU A 86 -6.19 7.51 -11.07
C LEU A 86 -6.38 8.53 -9.93
N PHE A 87 -5.30 9.01 -9.31
CA PHE A 87 -5.39 10.02 -8.26
C PHE A 87 -6.09 11.28 -8.72
N THR A 88 -5.78 11.76 -9.92
CA THR A 88 -6.42 12.96 -10.48
C THR A 88 -7.93 12.76 -10.65
N GLN A 89 -8.35 11.58 -11.11
CA GLN A 89 -9.77 11.26 -11.33
C GLN A 89 -10.54 11.11 -10.01
N THR A 90 -9.97 10.41 -9.03
CA THR A 90 -10.59 10.20 -7.72
C THR A 90 -10.79 11.53 -7.00
N LEU A 91 -9.76 12.39 -7.00
CA LEU A 91 -9.83 13.70 -6.34
C LEU A 91 -10.76 14.69 -7.05
N ALA A 92 -10.88 14.61 -8.38
CA ALA A 92 -11.80 15.46 -9.14
C ALA A 92 -13.28 15.07 -8.98
N SER A 93 -13.55 13.84 -8.53
CA SER A 93 -14.91 13.28 -8.38
C SER A 93 -15.41 13.30 -6.93
N SER A 94 -14.60 13.83 -6.00
CA SER A 94 -14.89 13.92 -4.56
C SER A 94 -15.47 15.29 -4.16
#